data_AF-A0A1S2P751-F1
#
_entry.id   AF-A0A1S2P751-F1
#
_cell.length_a   1.000
_cell.length_b   1.000
_cell.length_c   1.000
_cell.angle_alpha   90.00
_cell.angle_beta   90.00
_cell.angle_gamma   90.00
#
_symmetry.space_group_name_H-M   'P 1'
#
loop_
_entity.id
_entity.type
_entity.pdbx_description
1 polymer ?
#
loop_
_entity_poly.entity_id
_entity_poly.type
_entity_poly.pdbx_seq_one_letter_code
_entity_poly.pdbx_strand_id
1 'polypeptide(L)'
;MYRVDASTGALTPVQQVAGASPVWIAVAPSRRFLNAGYSLEDGETGRVGAVDAFAIDPGTGTLDFLNRVSLHDSGCAHLAVAPDGRHVVVANY
;
A
#
# COMPACT_ATOMS: atom_id res chain seq x y z
N MET A 1 3.00 -10.60 0.60
CA MET A 1 1.81 -11.15 1.28
C MET A 1 2.17 -12.47 1.94
N TYR A 2 1.78 -12.63 3.21
CA TYR A 2 1.97 -13.86 3.97
C TYR A 2 0.64 -14.27 4.62
N ARG A 3 0.46 -15.58 4.79
CA ARG A 3 -0.57 -16.15 5.64
C ARG A 3 0.04 -16.43 7.01
N VAL A 4 -0.66 -16.02 8.06
CA VAL A 4 -0.24 -16.24 9.45
C VAL A 4 -1.06 -17.39 10.02
N ASP A 5 -0.41 -18.41 10.56
CA ASP A 5 -1.07 -19.39 11.40
C ASP A 5 -1.42 -18.76 12.75
N ALA A 6 -2.71 -18.71 13.09
CA ALA A 6 -3.18 -17.98 14.27
C ALA A 6 -2.78 -18.62 15.60
N SER A 7 -2.39 -19.91 15.60
CA SER A 7 -2.04 -20.65 16.82
C SER A 7 -0.53 -20.61 17.11
N THR A 8 0.29 -20.59 16.05
CA THR A 8 1.75 -20.70 16.15
C THR A 8 2.48 -19.42 15.73
N GLY A 9 1.82 -18.52 15.00
CA GLY A 9 2.43 -17.34 14.39
C GLY A 9 3.29 -17.65 13.15
N ALA A 10 3.33 -18.90 12.68
CA ALA A 10 4.10 -19.27 11.51
C ALA A 10 3.63 -18.52 10.25
N LEU A 11 4.57 -18.07 9.43
CA LEU A 11 4.31 -17.32 8.20
C LEU A 11 4.53 -18.21 6.97
N THR A 12 3.52 -18.31 6.12
CA THR A 12 3.63 -18.95 4.79
C THR A 12 3.59 -17.88 3.71
N PRO A 13 4.58 -17.81 2.79
CA PRO A 13 4.54 -16.85 1.69
C PRO A 13 3.35 -17.15 0.78
N VAL A 14 2.58 -16.12 0.42
CA VAL A 14 1.41 -16.22 -0.47
C VAL A 14 1.69 -15.58 -1.82
N GLN A 15 2.26 -14.37 -1.81
CA GLN A 15 2.54 -13.61 -3.03
C GLN A 15 3.64 -12.58 -2.75
N GLN A 16 4.50 -12.36 -3.74
CA GLN A 16 5.38 -11.20 -3.82
C GLN A 16 4.89 -10.30 -4.95
N VAL A 17 4.70 -9.02 -4.66
CA VAL A 17 4.43 -8.00 -5.68
C VAL A 17 5.76 -7.35 -6.04
N ALA A 18 6.11 -7.38 -7.33
CA ALA A 18 7.34 -6.77 -7.83
C ALA A 18 7.20 -5.24 -7.93
N GLY A 19 8.27 -4.51 -7.67
CA GLY A 19 8.30 -3.04 -7.77
C GLY A 19 9.14 -2.40 -6.68
N ALA A 20 9.05 -1.08 -6.57
CA ALA A 20 9.66 -0.34 -5.47
C ALA A 20 9.07 -0.77 -4.12
N SER A 21 9.86 -0.65 -3.05
CA SER A 21 9.39 -0.90 -1.69
C SER A 21 8.52 0.27 -1.22
N PRO A 22 7.27 0.04 -0.80
CA PRO A 22 6.46 1.09 -0.20
C PRO A 22 7.03 1.50 1.16
N VAL A 23 6.90 2.78 1.50
CA VAL A 23 7.26 3.30 2.82
C VAL A 23 6.16 3.10 3.85
N TRP A 24 4.91 2.98 3.40
CA TRP A 24 3.76 2.69 4.27
C TRP A 24 2.70 1.89 3.52
N ILE A 25 1.94 1.09 4.24
CA ILE A 25 0.77 0.37 3.72
C ILE A 25 -0.42 0.53 4.67
N ALA A 26 -1.63 0.65 4.13
CA ALA A 26 -2.87 0.66 4.91
C ALA A 26 -3.96 -0.16 4.21
N VAL A 27 -4.67 -0.96 4.99
CA VAL A 27 -5.82 -1.75 4.52
C VAL A 27 -7.08 -0.96 4.80
N ALA A 28 -7.97 -0.86 3.80
CA ALA A 28 -9.26 -0.22 3.98
C ALA A 28 -10.13 -0.98 5.01
N PRO A 29 -11.05 -0.31 5.72
CA PRO A 29 -11.92 -0.96 6.72
C PRO A 29 -12.70 -2.18 6.18
N SER A 30 -13.08 -2.15 4.90
CA SER A 30 -13.74 -3.26 4.21
C SER A 30 -12.88 -4.51 4.04
N ARG A 31 -11.55 -4.40 4.22
CA ARG A 31 -10.54 -5.42 3.93
C ARG A 31 -10.52 -5.90 2.47
N ARG A 32 -11.10 -5.12 1.57
CA ARG A 32 -11.13 -5.41 0.12
C ARG A 32 -10.06 -4.65 -0.66
N PHE A 33 -9.43 -3.64 -0.05
CA PHE A 33 -8.44 -2.80 -0.69
C PHE A 33 -7.23 -2.56 0.20
N LEU A 34 -6.06 -2.48 -0.40
CA LEU A 34 -4.81 -2.08 0.22
C LEU A 34 -4.25 -0.88 -0.54
N ASN A 35 -3.80 0.14 0.19
CA ASN A 35 -3.10 1.30 -0.36
C ASN A 35 -1.64 1.26 0.09
N ALA A 36 -0.72 1.47 -0.83
CA ALA A 36 0.71 1.47 -0.59
C ALA A 36 1.30 2.83 -1.00
N GLY A 37 1.96 3.51 -0.07
CA GLY A 37 2.55 4.82 -0.28
C GLY A 37 4.03 4.70 -0.57
N TYR A 38 4.52 5.54 -1.47
CA TYR A 38 5.89 5.54 -1.95
C TYR A 38 6.51 6.91 -1.81
N SER A 39 7.83 6.88 -1.68
CA SER A 39 8.71 8.03 -1.63
C SER A 39 9.94 7.63 -2.43
N LEU A 40 10.02 8.10 -3.68
CA LEU A 40 10.99 7.72 -4.68
C LEU A 40 11.89 8.92 -5.00
N GLU A 41 13.06 8.68 -5.57
CA GLU A 41 13.92 9.73 -6.12
C GLU A 41 13.68 9.81 -7.63
N ASP A 42 13.52 11.02 -8.18
CA ASP A 42 13.33 11.23 -9.63
C ASP A 42 14.54 11.87 -10.33
N GLY A 43 15.56 12.29 -9.58
CA GLY A 43 16.80 12.87 -10.11
C GLY A 43 16.68 14.28 -10.69
N GLU A 44 15.48 14.78 -11.00
CA GLU A 44 15.25 16.09 -11.62
C GLU A 44 14.72 17.13 -10.63
N THR A 45 13.79 16.74 -9.75
CA THR A 45 13.12 17.64 -8.80
C THR A 45 13.42 17.29 -7.34
N GLY A 46 13.86 16.05 -7.10
CA GLY A 46 14.16 15.52 -5.77
C GLY A 46 13.32 14.28 -5.48
N ARG A 47 12.49 14.34 -4.42
CA ARG A 47 11.68 13.22 -3.95
C ARG A 47 10.27 13.30 -4.54
N VAL A 48 9.84 12.27 -5.25
CA VAL A 48 8.46 12.14 -5.75
C VAL A 48 7.70 11.07 -5.00
N GLY A 49 6.41 11.30 -4.78
CA GLY A 49 5.55 10.33 -4.10
C GLY A 49 4.52 9.72 -5.02
N ALA A 50 4.06 8.54 -4.64
CA ALA A 50 2.94 7.88 -5.29
C ALA A 50 2.13 7.08 -4.26
N VAL A 51 0.88 6.81 -4.58
CA VAL A 51 0.06 5.84 -3.88
C VAL A 51 -0.46 4.81 -4.89
N ASP A 52 -0.18 3.54 -4.65
CA ASP A 52 -0.80 2.43 -5.36
C ASP A 52 -2.00 1.92 -4.59
N ALA A 53 -3.06 1.58 -5.31
CA ALA A 53 -4.20 0.85 -4.78
C ALA A 53 -4.25 -0.56 -5.38
N PHE A 54 -4.55 -1.52 -4.51
CA PHE A 54 -4.71 -2.93 -4.85
C PHE A 54 -6.06 -3.44 -4.35
N ALA A 55 -6.72 -4.30 -5.11
CA ALA A 55 -7.79 -5.15 -4.62
C ALA A 55 -7.21 -6.36 -3.89
N ILE A 56 -7.88 -6.79 -2.82
CA ILE A 56 -7.56 -8.00 -2.07
C ILE A 56 -8.56 -9.08 -2.45
N ASP A 57 -8.05 -10.20 -2.97
CA ASP A 57 -8.87 -11.40 -3.16
C ASP A 57 -9.19 -12.03 -1.77
N PRO A 58 -10.48 -12.16 -1.41
CA PRO A 58 -10.85 -12.64 -0.08
C PRO A 58 -10.63 -14.15 0.12
N GLY A 59 -10.50 -14.94 -0.94
CA GLY A 59 -10.27 -16.38 -0.87
C GLY A 59 -8.78 -16.71 -0.71
N THR A 60 -7.92 -16.04 -1.46
CA THR A 60 -6.49 -16.33 -1.50
C THR A 60 -5.68 -15.38 -0.61
N GLY A 61 -6.11 -14.13 -0.46
CA GLY A 61 -5.36 -13.03 0.15
C GLY A 61 -4.34 -12.37 -0.78
N THR A 62 -4.41 -12.65 -2.08
CA THR A 62 -3.54 -12.00 -3.10
C THR A 62 -3.99 -10.58 -3.40
N LEU A 63 -3.05 -9.79 -3.90
CA LEU A 63 -3.24 -8.42 -4.33
C LEU A 63 -3.29 -8.34 -5.86
N ASP A 64 -4.29 -7.63 -6.37
CA ASP A 64 -4.42 -7.25 -7.78
C ASP A 64 -4.29 -5.73 -7.90
N PHE A 65 -3.37 -5.25 -8.74
CA PHE A 65 -3.16 -3.82 -8.94
C PHE A 65 -4.37 -3.15 -9.59
N LEU A 66 -4.79 -2.01 -9.06
CA LEU A 66 -5.91 -1.23 -9.60
C LEU A 66 -5.41 0.01 -10.33
N ASN A 67 -4.70 0.89 -9.61
CA ASN A 67 -4.19 2.14 -10.15
C ASN A 67 -3.09 2.74 -9.27
N ARG A 68 -2.43 3.76 -9.82
CA ARG A 68 -1.45 4.62 -9.14
C ARG A 68 -1.91 6.08 -9.21
N VAL A 69 -1.75 6.81 -8.11
CA VAL A 69 -1.94 8.26 -8.05
C VAL A 69 -0.61 8.93 -7.69
N SER A 70 -0.22 9.93 -8.47
CA SER A 70 0.98 10.74 -8.20
C SER A 70 0.73 11.72 -7.05
N LEU A 71 1.69 11.82 -6.14
CA LEU A 71 1.77 12.89 -5.13
C LEU A 71 2.63 14.06 -5.62
N HIS A 72 3.01 14.07 -6.91
CA HIS A 72 3.90 15.05 -7.53
C HIS A 72 5.25 15.12 -6.79
N ASP A 73 5.68 16.32 -6.45
CA ASP A 73 6.92 16.66 -5.73
C ASP A 73 6.84 16.43 -4.22
N SER A 74 5.74 15.84 -3.72
CA SER A 74 5.59 15.44 -2.33
C SER A 74 5.83 13.94 -2.16
N GLY A 75 6.66 13.56 -1.19
CA GLY A 75 6.79 12.17 -0.76
C GLY A 75 5.60 11.69 0.09
N CYS A 76 5.62 10.41 0.43
CA CYS A 76 4.82 9.81 1.49
C CYS A 76 5.72 9.57 2.72
N ALA A 77 5.24 9.92 3.91
CA ALA A 77 5.81 9.46 5.18
C ALA A 77 4.85 8.50 5.89
N HIS A 78 3.55 8.78 5.82
CA HIS A 78 2.50 7.93 6.38
C HIS A 78 1.22 8.06 5.54
N LEU A 79 0.40 7.01 5.48
CA LEU A 79 -0.94 7.09 4.90
C LEU A 79 -1.99 6.39 5.75
N ALA A 80 -3.21 6.91 5.73
CA ALA A 80 -4.36 6.33 6.41
C ALA A 80 -5.58 6.31 5.50
N VAL A 81 -6.44 5.31 5.69
CA VAL A 81 -7.75 5.24 5.03
C VAL A 81 -8.79 5.80 6.00
N ALA A 82 -9.64 6.70 5.53
CA ALA A 82 -10.73 7.24 6.31
C ALA A 82 -11.68 6.11 6.80
N PRO A 83 -12.36 6.26 7.94
CA PRO A 83 -13.23 5.21 8.49
C PRO A 83 -14.37 4.78 7.55
N ASP A 84 -14.83 5.68 6.68
CA ASP A 84 -15.84 5.38 5.65
C ASP A 84 -15.29 4.60 4.44
N GLY A 85 -13.96 4.43 4.37
CA GLY A 85 -13.25 3.74 3.29
C GLY A 85 -13.18 4.51 1.97
N ARG A 86 -13.62 5.78 1.93
CA ARG A 86 -13.76 6.54 0.67
C ARG A 86 -12.56 7.41 0.35
N HIS A 87 -11.73 7.72 1.33
CA HIS A 87 -10.60 8.62 1.18
C HIS A 87 -9.32 8.00 1.73
N VAL A 88 -8.21 8.31 1.07
CA VAL A 88 -6.86 8.05 1.57
C VAL A 88 -6.22 9.39 1.84
N VAL A 89 -5.65 9.56 3.03
CA VAL A 89 -4.93 10.77 3.43
C VAL A 89 -3.46 10.42 3.56
N VAL A 90 -2.61 11.23 2.95
CA VAL A 90 -1.15 11.09 3.02
C VAL A 90 -0.58 12.24 3.84
N ALA A 91 0.31 11.91 4.77
CA ALA A 91 1.10 12.88 5.50
C ALA A 91 2.54 12.87 4.96
N ASN A 92 3.09 14.08 4.81
CA ASN A 92 4.48 14.34 4.47
C ASN A 92 5.02 15.37 5.48
N TYR A 93 6.21 15.14 6.04
CA TYR A 93 6.84 15.95 7.09
C TYR A 93 8.37 15.94 6.96
#